data_AF-A0A9X2G4P6-F1
#
_entry.id   AF-A0A9X2G4P6-F1
#
_cell.length_a   1.000
_cell.length_b   1.000
_cell.length_c   1.000
_cell.angle_alpha   90.00
_cell.angle_beta   90.00
_cell.angle_gamma   90.00
#
_symmetry.space_group_name_H-M   'P 1'
#
loop_
_entity.id
_entity.type
_entity.pdbx_description
1 polymer ?
#
loop_
_entity_poly.entity_id
_entity_poly.type
_entity_poly.pdbx_seq_one_letter_code
_entity_poly.pdbx_strand_id
1 'polypeptide(L)'
;MFGPDFFERLSQRTYYDLDGNPITQDQWSVLRLGAGGAHVARDHIGFYHVSTVWTGVDSSASPDGAGPGHEPLIYETMVFVERLDPDGVLSEDDRLDCTEQYAELYATREAALAGHHRATAMVRDWMVNGRPEL
;
A
#
# COMPACT_ATOMS: atom_id res chain seq x y z
N MET A 1 -0.05 -29.40 0.48
CA MET A 1 -0.20 -29.52 1.94
C MET A 1 0.91 -28.67 2.55
N PHE A 2 0.60 -27.49 3.08
CA PHE A 2 1.61 -26.58 3.64
C PHE A 2 1.94 -27.01 5.08
N GLY A 3 3.23 -27.12 5.40
CA GLY A 3 3.72 -27.60 6.70
C GLY A 3 3.51 -26.60 7.85
N PRO A 4 3.65 -27.04 9.11
CA PRO A 4 3.50 -26.20 10.30
C PRO A 4 4.39 -24.95 10.28
N ASP A 5 5.59 -25.04 9.69
CA ASP A 5 6.54 -23.93 9.50
C ASP A 5 6.03 -22.79 8.59
N PHE A 6 4.98 -23.01 7.80
CA PHE A 6 4.34 -21.96 7.01
C PHE A 6 3.49 -21.03 7.89
N PHE A 7 2.75 -21.60 8.85
CA PHE A 7 1.92 -20.85 9.79
C PHE A 7 2.76 -20.21 10.92
N GLU A 8 3.83 -20.86 11.37
CA GLU A 8 4.75 -20.27 12.35
C GLU A 8 5.53 -19.07 11.78
N ARG A 9 5.89 -19.07 10.49
CA ARG A 9 6.51 -17.88 9.86
C ARG A 9 5.52 -16.72 9.64
N LEU A 10 4.23 -17.02 9.52
CA LEU A 10 3.17 -15.99 9.51
C LEU A 10 2.90 -15.42 10.91
N SER A 11 3.37 -16.08 11.98
CA SER A 11 3.18 -15.67 13.39
C SER A 11 4.10 -14.54 13.87
N GLN A 12 5.05 -14.08 13.06
CA GLN A 12 6.04 -13.06 13.47
C GLN A 12 5.72 -11.64 12.97
N ARG A 13 4.60 -11.43 12.27
CA ARG A 13 4.20 -10.06 11.88
C ARG A 13 3.45 -9.41 13.03
N THR A 14 3.91 -8.23 13.43
CA THR A 14 3.16 -7.38 14.36
C THR A 14 2.11 -6.61 13.56
N TYR A 15 0.87 -6.66 14.03
CA TYR A 15 -0.25 -5.95 13.42
C TYR A 15 -0.60 -4.73 14.26
N TYR A 16 -1.05 -3.67 13.59
CA TYR A 16 -1.39 -2.41 14.21
C TYR A 16 -2.75 -1.93 13.72
N ASP A 17 -3.50 -1.24 14.57
CA ASP A 17 -4.72 -0.53 14.17
C ASP A 17 -4.41 0.74 13.35
N LEU A 18 -5.43 1.55 13.09
CA LEU A 18 -5.31 2.80 12.32
C LEU A 18 -4.49 3.88 13.05
N ASP A 19 -4.40 3.80 14.38
CA ASP A 19 -3.70 4.75 15.24
C ASP A 19 -2.28 4.27 15.60
N GLY A 20 -1.85 3.11 15.10
CA GLY A 20 -0.54 2.52 15.37
C GLY A 20 -0.48 1.72 16.67
N ASN A 21 -1.60 1.39 17.30
CA ASN A 21 -1.61 0.53 18.48
C ASN A 21 -1.51 -0.95 18.07
N PRO A 22 -0.72 -1.77 18.76
CA PRO A 22 -0.63 -3.20 18.49
C PRO A 22 -2.00 -3.90 18.64
N ILE A 23 -2.36 -4.72 17.67
CA ILE A 23 -3.58 -5.53 17.67
C ILE A 23 -3.28 -6.98 17.28
N THR A 24 -4.26 -7.86 17.49
CA THR A 24 -4.16 -9.25 17.02
C THR A 24 -4.43 -9.35 15.52
N GLN A 25 -3.98 -10.44 14.91
CA GLN A 25 -4.29 -10.73 13.50
C GLN A 25 -5.80 -10.81 13.22
N ASP A 26 -6.59 -11.32 14.17
CA ASP A 26 -8.05 -11.40 14.04
C ASP A 26 -8.67 -10.00 14.04
N GLN A 27 -8.22 -9.12 14.94
CA GLN A 27 -8.65 -7.72 14.97
C GLN A 27 -8.26 -7.01 13.68
N TRP A 28 -7.04 -7.22 13.19
CA TRP A 28 -6.57 -6.68 11.91
C TRP A 28 -7.44 -7.15 10.75
N SER A 29 -7.76 -8.45 10.70
CA SER A 29 -8.60 -9.04 9.64
C SER A 29 -10.00 -8.44 9.64
N VAL A 30 -10.59 -8.22 10.81
CA VAL A 30 -11.89 -7.55 10.95
C VAL A 30 -11.83 -6.10 10.46
N LEU A 31 -10.80 -5.35 10.85
CA LEU A 31 -10.60 -3.96 10.41
C LEU A 31 -10.33 -3.86 8.90
N ARG A 32 -9.58 -4.81 8.33
CA ARG A 32 -9.25 -4.87 6.90
C ARG A 32 -10.46 -5.22 6.04
N LEU A 33 -11.35 -6.10 6.52
CA LEU A 33 -12.57 -6.53 5.82
C LEU A 33 -13.77 -5.59 6.07
N GLY A 34 -13.73 -4.77 7.11
CA GLY A 34 -14.81 -3.84 7.47
C GLY A 34 -14.81 -2.54 6.66
N ALA A 35 -16.03 -2.05 6.34
CA ALA A 35 -16.45 -0.69 5.94
C ALA A 35 -15.47 0.25 5.20
N GLY A 36 -14.53 -0.25 4.40
CA GLY A 36 -13.63 0.59 3.60
C GLY A 36 -12.45 1.20 4.38
N GLY A 37 -12.18 0.76 5.62
CA GLY A 37 -11.10 1.31 6.47
C GLY A 37 -9.69 1.10 5.93
N ALA A 38 -9.53 0.22 4.93
CA ALA A 38 -8.29 -0.05 4.24
C ALA A 38 -7.80 1.07 3.30
N HIS A 39 -8.70 1.86 2.72
CA HIS A 39 -8.34 2.88 1.73
C HIS A 39 -8.43 4.28 2.34
N VAL A 40 -7.30 4.99 2.31
CA VAL A 40 -7.21 6.38 2.77
C VAL A 40 -7.61 7.33 1.65
N ALA A 41 -7.09 7.11 0.45
CA ALA A 41 -7.35 7.91 -0.75
C ALA A 41 -7.07 7.10 -2.02
N ARG A 42 -7.73 7.49 -3.12
CA ARG A 42 -7.55 6.89 -4.44
C ARG A 42 -7.80 7.95 -5.51
N ASP A 43 -6.88 8.06 -6.45
CA ASP A 43 -6.97 8.97 -7.59
C ASP A 43 -6.60 8.25 -8.89
N HIS A 44 -7.29 8.61 -9.96
CA HIS A 44 -7.01 8.16 -11.33
C HIS A 44 -6.60 9.36 -12.17
N ILE A 45 -5.39 9.32 -12.75
CA ILE A 45 -4.78 10.42 -13.49
C ILE A 45 -4.22 9.88 -14.80
N GLY A 46 -5.00 10.00 -15.88
CA GLY A 46 -4.66 9.35 -17.15
C GLY A 46 -4.66 7.83 -16.98
N PHE A 47 -3.55 7.19 -17.36
CA PHE A 47 -3.32 5.76 -17.14
C PHE A 47 -2.61 5.46 -15.82
N TYR A 48 -2.44 6.43 -14.93
CA TYR A 48 -1.87 6.19 -13.61
C TYR A 48 -2.96 6.06 -12.55
N HIS A 49 -2.70 5.17 -11.59
CA HIS A 49 -3.53 4.95 -10.42
C HIS A 49 -2.71 5.23 -9.17
N VAL A 50 -3.13 6.21 -8.39
CA VAL A 50 -2.53 6.53 -7.10
C VAL A 50 -3.42 5.95 -6.01
N SER A 51 -2.87 5.05 -5.20
CA SER A 51 -3.62 4.37 -4.13
C SER A 51 -2.90 4.55 -2.81
N THR A 52 -3.60 5.12 -1.83
CA THR A 52 -3.10 5.20 -0.45
C THR A 52 -3.96 4.33 0.45
N VAL A 53 -3.29 3.43 1.17
CA VAL A 53 -3.94 2.40 1.98
C VAL A 53 -3.32 2.34 3.37
N TRP A 54 -4.13 1.91 4.33
CA TRP A 54 -3.66 1.40 5.62
C TRP A 54 -3.31 -0.08 5.44
N THR A 55 -2.05 -0.47 5.59
CA THR A 55 -1.61 -1.87 5.51
C THR A 55 -1.87 -2.60 6.84
N GLY A 56 -1.81 -1.87 7.96
CA GLY A 56 -1.93 -2.44 9.32
C GLY A 56 -0.81 -3.42 9.69
N VAL A 57 0.25 -3.44 8.88
CA VAL A 57 1.45 -4.25 9.08
C VAL A 57 2.62 -3.30 8.89
N ASP A 58 3.58 -3.37 9.80
CA ASP A 58 4.80 -2.60 9.65
C ASP A 58 5.65 -3.18 8.51
N SER A 59 5.57 -2.53 7.35
CA SER A 59 6.28 -2.94 6.13
C SER A 59 7.78 -2.63 6.19
N SER A 60 8.24 -1.94 7.23
CA SER A 60 9.65 -1.58 7.43
C SER A 60 10.42 -2.54 8.35
N ALA A 61 9.72 -3.46 9.02
CA ALA A 61 10.34 -4.37 9.98
C ALA A 61 11.34 -5.33 9.31
N SER A 62 12.62 -5.21 9.69
CA SER A 62 13.61 -6.25 9.44
C SER A 62 13.18 -7.57 10.09
N PRO A 63 13.53 -8.75 9.54
CA PRO A 63 13.28 -10.04 10.20
C PRO A 63 13.83 -10.14 11.64
N ASP A 64 14.77 -9.28 12.02
CA ASP A 64 15.35 -9.20 13.37
C ASP A 64 14.45 -8.44 14.37
N GLY A 65 13.29 -7.96 13.95
CA GLY A 65 12.31 -7.26 14.78
C GLY A 65 12.56 -5.75 14.89
N ALA A 66 11.48 -5.02 15.17
CA ALA A 66 11.52 -3.60 15.47
C ALA A 66 12.10 -3.37 16.88
N GLY A 67 13.19 -2.61 16.98
CA GLY A 67 13.77 -2.23 18.27
C GLY A 67 12.83 -1.32 19.10
N PRO A 68 13.08 -1.18 20.41
CA PRO A 68 12.30 -0.26 21.24
C PRO A 68 12.42 1.18 20.71
N GLY A 69 11.28 1.83 20.46
CA GLY A 69 11.20 3.17 19.87
C GLY A 69 11.00 3.21 18.36
N HIS A 70 10.82 2.06 17.71
CA HIS A 70 10.42 1.99 16.30
C HIS A 70 9.00 2.51 16.09
N GLU A 71 8.84 3.42 15.14
CA GLU A 71 7.55 3.92 14.70
C GLU A 71 7.05 3.05 13.52
N PRO A 72 5.93 2.33 13.66
CA PRO A 72 5.51 1.35 12.66
C PRO A 72 5.00 2.06 11.39
N LEU A 73 5.52 1.66 10.24
CA LEU A 73 5.07 2.22 8.95
C LEU A 73 3.92 1.38 8.39
N ILE A 74 2.71 1.77 8.75
CA ILE A 74 1.45 1.01 8.58
C ILE A 74 0.52 1.59 7.51
N TYR A 75 0.99 2.61 6.81
CA TYR A 75 0.33 3.19 5.64
C TYR A 75 1.27 3.18 4.46
N GLU A 76 0.70 3.11 3.26
CA GLU A 76 1.47 3.02 2.02
C GLU A 76 0.74 3.79 0.91
N THR A 77 1.49 4.60 0.16
CA THR A 77 1.04 5.20 -1.10
C THR A 77 1.79 4.54 -2.25
N MET A 78 1.03 3.97 -3.18
CA MET A 78 1.56 3.29 -4.37
C MET A 78 1.05 3.97 -5.63
N VAL A 79 1.88 4.00 -6.68
CA VAL A 79 1.50 4.43 -8.02
C VAL A 79 1.64 3.25 -8.98
N PHE A 80 0.52 2.89 -9.60
CA PHE A 80 0.43 1.86 -10.63
C PHE A 80 0.17 2.48 -11.99
N VAL A 81 0.45 1.71 -13.04
CA VAL A 81 0.07 2.04 -14.42
C VAL A 81 -1.04 1.09 -14.83
N GLU A 82 -2.13 1.61 -15.37
CA GLU A 82 -3.11 0.79 -16.08
C GLU A 82 -2.49 0.38 -17.43
N ARG A 83 -2.48 -0.91 -17.71
CA ARG A 83 -2.14 -1.43 -19.04
C ARG A 83 -3.16 -0.91 -20.03
N LEU A 84 -2.66 -0.28 -21.08
CA LEU A 84 -3.50 0.05 -22.22
C LEU A 84 -3.96 -1.27 -22.86
N ASP A 85 -5.27 -1.41 -23.00
CA ASP A 85 -5.92 -2.52 -23.70
C ASP A 85 -6.39 -2.04 -25.07
N PRO A 86 -5.51 -2.01 -26.10
CA PRO A 86 -5.85 -1.46 -27.40
C PRO A 86 -6.96 -2.26 -28.11
N ASP A 87 -7.14 -3.54 -27.75
CA ASP A 87 -8.06 -4.45 -28.41
C ASP A 87 -9.33 -4.75 -27.58
N GLY A 88 -9.42 -4.25 -26.34
CA GLY A 88 -10.57 -4.43 -25.45
C GLY A 88 -10.71 -5.85 -24.88
N VAL A 89 -9.61 -6.60 -24.80
CA VAL A 89 -9.58 -8.02 -24.43
C VAL A 89 -9.18 -8.24 -22.96
N LEU A 90 -8.53 -7.27 -22.32
CA LEU A 90 -8.09 -7.39 -20.93
C LEU A 90 -9.28 -7.35 -19.97
N SER A 91 -9.33 -8.33 -19.06
CA SER A 91 -10.27 -8.30 -17.94
C SER A 91 -9.94 -7.14 -17.00
N GLU A 92 -10.89 -6.70 -16.15
CA GLU A 92 -10.62 -5.63 -15.16
C GLU A 92 -9.40 -5.95 -14.27
N ASP A 93 -9.19 -7.24 -13.96
CA ASP A 93 -8.05 -7.71 -13.18
C ASP A 93 -6.73 -7.64 -13.96
N ASP A 94 -6.76 -7.80 -15.30
CA ASP A 94 -5.57 -7.76 -16.17
C ASP A 94 -5.20 -6.33 -16.63
N ARG A 95 -6.11 -5.37 -16.45
CA ARG A 95 -5.90 -3.97 -16.82
C ARG A 95 -4.96 -3.24 -15.86
N LEU A 96 -4.79 -3.69 -14.63
CA LEU A 96 -3.83 -3.07 -13.72
C LEU A 96 -2.43 -3.67 -13.95
N ASP A 97 -1.48 -2.86 -14.45
CA ASP A 97 -0.08 -3.21 -14.32
C ASP A 97 0.32 -3.00 -12.87
N CYS A 98 0.30 -4.07 -12.09
CA CYS A 98 0.73 -4.08 -10.70
C CYS A 98 2.26 -3.86 -10.55
N THR A 99 2.99 -3.60 -11.63
CA THR A 99 4.36 -3.09 -11.55
C THR A 99 4.33 -1.69 -10.95
N GLU A 100 4.70 -1.62 -9.68
CA GLU A 100 4.78 -0.38 -8.92
C GLU A 100 5.80 0.58 -9.53
N GLN A 101 5.36 1.80 -9.83
CA GLN A 101 6.21 2.85 -10.35
C GLN A 101 6.79 3.74 -9.24
N TYR A 102 6.15 3.73 -8.08
CA TYR A 102 6.54 4.48 -6.90
C TYR A 102 5.82 3.93 -5.67
N ALA A 103 6.57 3.80 -4.57
CA ALA A 103 6.11 3.41 -3.24
C ALA A 103 6.63 4.41 -2.21
N GLU A 104 5.79 4.82 -1.25
CA GLU A 104 6.26 5.46 -0.02
C GLU A 104 5.41 4.99 1.17
N LEU A 105 6.09 4.69 2.28
CA LEU A 105 5.50 4.20 3.52
C LEU A 105 5.37 5.33 4.55
N TYR A 106 4.33 5.28 5.39
CA TYR A 106 4.05 6.29 6.41
C TYR A 106 3.55 5.67 7.71
N ALA A 107 3.82 6.35 8.82
CA ALA A 107 3.34 5.94 10.14
C ALA A 107 1.89 6.35 10.42
N THR A 108 1.48 7.53 9.94
CA THR A 108 0.17 8.12 10.26
C THR A 108 -0.69 8.35 9.03
N ARG A 109 -2.01 8.42 9.25
CA ARG A 109 -2.99 8.67 8.18
C ARG A 109 -2.80 10.05 7.55
N GLU A 110 -2.49 11.07 8.34
CA GLU A 110 -2.26 12.44 7.88
C GLU A 110 -1.01 12.52 7.00
N ALA A 111 0.08 11.86 7.42
CA ALA A 111 1.30 11.78 6.62
C ALA A 111 1.05 11.04 5.32
N ALA A 112 0.30 9.93 5.35
CA ALA A 112 -0.08 9.17 4.17
C ALA A 112 -0.94 10.00 3.20
N LEU A 113 -1.89 10.79 3.70
CA LEU A 113 -2.72 11.67 2.87
C LEU A 113 -1.89 12.82 2.26
N ALA A 114 -0.97 13.41 3.02
CA ALA A 114 -0.03 14.38 2.48
C ALA A 114 0.88 13.75 1.41
N GLY A 115 1.31 12.52 1.63
CA GLY A 115 2.00 11.66 0.68
C GLY A 115 1.22 11.46 -0.61
N HIS A 116 -0.07 11.13 -0.50
CA HIS A 116 -0.98 11.00 -1.63
C HIS A 116 -1.02 12.28 -2.48
N HIS A 117 -1.15 13.45 -1.86
CA HIS A 117 -1.15 14.72 -2.59
C HIS A 117 0.18 15.00 -3.30
N ARG A 118 1.31 14.61 -2.70
CA ARG A 118 2.62 14.71 -3.38
C ARG A 118 2.70 13.74 -4.55
N ALA A 119 2.27 12.49 -4.37
CA ALA A 119 2.29 11.47 -5.41
C ALA A 119 1.38 11.85 -6.60
N THR A 120 0.18 12.38 -6.34
CA THR A 120 -0.73 12.86 -7.39
C THR A 120 -0.14 14.07 -8.14
N ALA A 121 0.49 15.02 -7.43
CA ALA A 121 1.18 16.14 -8.08
C ALA A 121 2.34 15.66 -8.96
N MET A 122 3.14 14.71 -8.47
CA MET A 122 4.22 14.06 -9.21
C MET A 122 3.69 13.36 -10.47
N VAL A 123 2.62 12.57 -10.35
CA VAL A 123 2.00 11.88 -11.49
C VAL A 123 1.44 12.87 -12.52
N ARG A 124 0.83 13.98 -12.08
CA ARG A 124 0.38 15.05 -13.00
C ARG A 124 1.55 15.67 -13.77
N ASP A 125 2.69 15.85 -13.12
CA ASP A 125 3.91 16.31 -13.78
C ASP A 125 4.42 15.29 -14.81
N TRP A 126 4.46 14.00 -14.46
CA TRP A 126 4.83 12.93 -15.39
C TRP A 126 3.94 12.87 -16.64
N MET A 127 2.65 13.14 -16.49
CA MET A 127 1.71 13.21 -17.62
C MET A 127 2.03 14.35 -18.60
N VAL A 128 2.65 15.43 -18.13
CA VAL A 128 2.98 16.61 -18.96
C VAL A 128 4.39 16.51 -19.52
N ASN A 129 5.35 16.13 -18.69
CA ASN A 129 6.78 16.21 -18.99
C ASN A 129 7.42 14.85 -19.31
N GLY A 130 6.64 13.77 -19.22
CA GLY A 130 7.14 12.40 -19.22
C GLY A 130 7.68 12.02 -17.84
N ARG A 131 7.69 10.71 -17.56
CA ARG A 131 8.30 10.20 -16.34
C ARG A 131 9.84 10.27 -16.48
N PRO A 132 10.57 10.84 -15.51
CA PRO A 132 12.03 10.78 -15.52
C PRO A 132 12.48 9.31 -15.48
N GLU A 133 13.45 8.95 -16.33
CA GLU A 133 14.12 7.65 -16.24
C GLU A 133 14.83 7.55 -14.88
N LEU A 134 14.51 6.51 -14.11
CA LEU A 134 15.15 6.20 -12.83
C LEU A 134 16.43 5.37 -13.06
#